data_AF-A0A9E6A4F4-F1
#
_entry.id   AF-A0A9E6A4F4-F1
#
_cell.length_a   1.000
_cell.length_b   1.000
_cell.length_c   1.000
_cell.angle_alpha   90.00
_cell.angle_beta   90.00
_cell.angle_gamma   90.00
#
_symmetry.space_group_name_H-M   'P 1'
#
loop_
_entity.id
_entity.type
_entity.pdbx_description
1 polymer ?
#
loop_
_entity_poly.entity_id
_entity_poly.type
_entity_poly.pdbx_seq_one_letter_code
_entity_poly.pdbx_strand_id
1 'polypeptide(L)'
;MQFEAIFAHKCRFTLSFRLINIYTRLLSAKLSTLFKYSQLEPTLSETNQTKSGFLALVSKLCFDQELPIRFLYKTVPEHLNDTGWRMYTGYEDDEYLANELANLLPVPVDKMCEMDESLTELVNYNAGTVWERTPDVEEWQRVYDFKIPSAQVDVEITNDVNRFNQEVL
;
A
#
# COMPACT_ATOMS: atom_id res chain seq x y z
N MET A 1 -22.09 36.97 -13.34
CA MET A 1 -20.92 37.25 -12.47
C MET A 1 -20.12 35.97 -12.38
N GLN A 2 -19.29 35.68 -13.39
CA GLN A 2 -17.87 36.02 -13.46
C GLN A 2 -17.06 35.36 -12.33
N PHE A 3 -16.35 34.28 -12.68
CA PHE A 3 -14.91 34.14 -12.42
C PHE A 3 -14.32 33.28 -13.54
N GLU A 4 -13.86 33.95 -14.60
CA GLU A 4 -12.77 33.41 -15.42
C GLU A 4 -11.45 33.73 -14.70
N ALA A 5 -10.42 32.89 -14.91
CA ALA A 5 -9.32 33.23 -15.82
C ALA A 5 -7.94 32.64 -15.38
N ILE A 6 -7.19 32.15 -16.39
CA ILE A 6 -5.70 32.11 -16.58
C ILE A 6 -4.93 31.12 -15.65
N PHE A 7 -4.16 30.13 -16.13
CA PHE A 7 -2.94 30.36 -16.91
C PHE A 7 -2.47 29.11 -17.69
N ALA A 8 -2.34 29.28 -19.01
CA ALA A 8 -1.46 28.48 -19.85
C ALA A 8 -0.10 29.20 -19.92
N HIS A 9 1.01 28.50 -19.67
CA HIS A 9 2.22 28.57 -20.52
C HIS A 9 3.37 27.66 -20.02
N LYS A 10 3.74 26.71 -20.88
CA LYS A 10 5.12 26.33 -21.25
C LYS A 10 6.19 26.24 -20.14
N CYS A 11 6.42 25.01 -19.68
CA CYS A 11 7.77 24.53 -19.39
C CYS A 11 8.03 23.27 -20.25
N ARG A 12 8.91 23.40 -21.25
CA ARG A 12 9.49 22.27 -21.96
C ARG A 12 10.47 21.58 -21.02
N PHE A 13 10.11 20.43 -20.48
CA PHE A 13 11.06 19.46 -19.96
C PHE A 13 10.89 18.18 -20.76
N THR A 14 11.84 17.93 -21.66
CA THR A 14 12.06 16.63 -22.28
C THR A 14 12.57 15.69 -21.20
N LEU A 15 11.73 14.85 -20.61
CA LEU A 15 12.18 13.76 -19.75
C LEU A 15 11.38 12.48 -20.01
N SER A 16 12.12 11.52 -20.56
CA SER A 16 11.93 10.07 -20.67
C SER A 16 10.54 9.45 -20.37
N PHE A 17 10.06 8.74 -21.40
CA PHE A 17 8.89 7.87 -21.40
C PHE A 17 9.01 6.74 -20.36
N ARG A 18 8.58 6.96 -19.11
CA ARG A 18 8.00 5.91 -18.20
C ARG A 18 7.08 6.46 -17.09
N LEU A 19 6.93 7.77 -16.94
CA LEU A 19 6.01 8.40 -15.96
C LEU A 19 4.64 8.81 -16.57
N ILE A 20 4.43 8.65 -17.87
CA ILE A 20 3.22 9.14 -18.56
C ILE A 20 2.01 8.19 -18.41
N ASN A 21 2.21 6.93 -18.02
CA ASN A 21 1.12 5.93 -18.04
C ASN A 21 0.20 5.95 -16.81
N ILE A 22 0.53 6.70 -15.76
CA ILE A 22 -0.34 6.87 -14.58
C ILE A 22 -1.22 8.13 -14.73
N TYR A 23 -0.65 9.24 -15.23
CA TYR A 23 -1.32 10.54 -15.24
C TYR A 23 -2.48 10.70 -16.25
N THR A 24 -2.50 9.98 -17.37
CA THR A 24 -3.56 10.15 -18.39
C THR A 24 -4.84 9.35 -18.11
N ARG A 25 -4.78 8.30 -17.28
CA ARG A 25 -5.99 7.60 -16.78
C ARG A 25 -6.56 8.23 -15.50
N LEU A 26 -5.70 8.90 -14.72
CA LEU A 26 -6.07 9.54 -13.45
C LEU A 26 -7.08 10.69 -13.58
N LEU A 27 -7.06 11.49 -14.65
CA LEU A 27 -7.96 12.65 -14.74
C LEU A 27 -9.42 12.27 -15.07
N SER A 28 -9.62 11.25 -15.91
CA SER A 28 -10.95 10.73 -16.24
C SER A 28 -11.51 9.87 -15.11
N ALA A 29 -10.66 9.11 -14.41
CA ALA A 29 -11.07 8.33 -13.24
C ALA A 29 -11.37 9.24 -12.04
N LYS A 30 -10.59 10.30 -11.79
CA LYS A 30 -10.80 11.23 -10.67
C LYS A 30 -12.21 11.83 -10.63
N LEU A 31 -12.78 12.23 -11.75
CA LEU A 31 -14.13 12.81 -11.79
C LEU A 31 -15.24 11.79 -11.50
N SER A 32 -15.13 10.55 -11.98
CA SER A 32 -16.10 9.49 -11.67
C SER A 32 -15.93 8.93 -10.26
N THR A 33 -14.70 8.91 -9.76
CA THR A 33 -14.35 8.39 -8.44
C THR A 33 -14.70 9.38 -7.33
N LEU A 34 -14.48 10.68 -7.53
CA LEU A 34 -14.94 11.73 -6.60
C LEU A 34 -16.46 11.70 -6.36
N PHE A 35 -17.26 11.29 -7.36
CA PHE A 35 -18.71 11.13 -7.21
C PHE A 35 -19.11 9.87 -6.41
N LYS A 36 -18.23 8.86 -6.32
CA LYS A 36 -18.44 7.66 -5.49
C LYS A 36 -17.95 7.84 -4.04
N TYR A 37 -16.90 8.63 -3.82
CA TYR A 37 -16.29 8.81 -2.50
C TYR A 37 -17.17 9.63 -1.55
N SER A 38 -18.07 10.48 -2.05
CA SER A 38 -18.98 11.26 -1.19
C SER A 38 -20.06 10.42 -0.49
N GLN A 39 -20.06 9.09 -0.63
CA GLN A 39 -21.09 8.20 -0.06
C GLN A 39 -20.54 7.00 0.73
N LEU A 40 -19.23 6.86 0.93
CA LEU A 40 -18.65 5.71 1.63
C LEU A 40 -18.14 6.11 3.01
N GLU A 41 -19.03 6.06 4.00
CA GLU A 41 -18.64 6.03 5.41
C GLU A 41 -17.92 4.71 5.71
N PRO A 42 -16.71 4.71 6.31
CA PRO A 42 -16.02 3.48 6.67
C PRO A 42 -16.85 2.70 7.70
N THR A 43 -17.36 1.54 7.30
CA THR A 43 -18.16 0.72 8.21
C THR A 43 -17.28 0.15 9.33
N LEU A 44 -17.76 0.18 10.58
CA LEU A 44 -17.08 -0.34 11.78
C LEU A 44 -16.60 -1.81 11.65
N SER A 45 -17.04 -2.53 10.62
CA SER A 45 -16.65 -3.91 10.28
C SER A 45 -15.22 -4.04 9.72
N GLU A 46 -14.59 -2.95 9.26
CA GLU A 46 -13.27 -3.01 8.60
C GLU A 46 -12.06 -2.87 9.54
N THR A 47 -12.30 -2.61 10.82
CA THR A 47 -11.27 -2.43 11.86
C THR A 47 -11.42 -3.52 12.92
N ASN A 48 -10.31 -4.09 13.38
CA ASN A 48 -10.18 -5.04 14.51
C ASN A 48 -10.24 -6.57 14.29
N GLN A 49 -10.01 -7.13 13.10
CA GLN A 49 -10.07 -8.62 12.98
C GLN A 49 -8.74 -9.38 13.09
N THR A 50 -7.57 -8.74 13.09
CA THR A 50 -6.28 -9.47 13.21
C THR A 50 -5.22 -8.70 14.01
N LYS A 51 -5.32 -8.69 15.35
CA LYS A 51 -4.17 -8.34 16.21
C LYS A 51 -3.30 -9.58 16.39
N SER A 52 -2.41 -9.84 15.46
CA SER A 52 -1.32 -10.80 15.63
C SER A 52 -0.12 -10.23 14.89
N GLY A 53 0.92 -9.85 15.62
CA GLY A 53 2.11 -9.15 15.12
C GLY A 53 2.29 -7.74 15.69
N PHE A 54 3.53 -7.25 15.68
CA PHE A 54 3.91 -5.89 16.07
C PHE A 54 4.89 -5.22 15.09
N LEU A 55 5.42 -5.97 14.12
CA LEU A 55 6.33 -5.48 13.09
C LEU A 55 5.59 -5.22 11.78
N ALA A 56 5.91 -4.11 11.12
CA ALA A 56 5.62 -3.85 9.72
C ALA A 56 6.90 -4.01 8.90
N LEU A 57 6.77 -4.32 7.62
CA LEU A 57 7.88 -4.21 6.68
C LEU A 57 7.86 -2.82 6.04
N VAL A 58 8.96 -2.09 6.20
CA VAL A 58 9.11 -0.70 5.78
C VAL A 58 10.27 -0.58 4.80
N SER A 59 10.08 0.16 3.71
CA SER A 59 11.14 0.45 2.74
C SER A 59 12.34 1.13 3.42
N LYS A 60 13.55 0.58 3.20
CA LYS A 60 14.81 1.18 3.67
C LYS A 60 14.98 2.63 3.23
N LEU A 61 14.47 2.96 2.04
CA LEU A 61 14.48 4.32 1.49
C LEU A 61 13.87 5.36 2.45
N CYS A 62 12.92 4.95 3.30
CA CYS A 62 12.34 5.80 4.34
C CYS A 62 13.40 6.34 5.31
N PHE A 63 14.40 5.51 5.64
CA PHE A 63 15.46 5.85 6.59
C PHE A 63 16.71 6.39 5.88
N ASP A 64 17.08 5.79 4.75
CA ASP A 64 18.29 6.18 4.01
C ASP A 64 18.20 7.60 3.44
N GLN A 65 16.99 8.03 3.08
CA GLN A 65 16.73 9.36 2.49
C GLN A 65 15.79 10.21 3.35
N GLU A 66 15.46 9.76 4.56
CA GLU A 66 14.53 10.45 5.49
C GLU A 66 13.19 10.83 4.81
N LEU A 67 12.68 9.93 3.96
CA LEU A 67 11.46 10.14 3.20
C LEU A 67 10.24 9.62 3.97
N PRO A 68 9.12 10.37 4.00
CA PRO A 68 7.92 9.91 4.69
C PRO A 68 7.24 8.78 3.91
N ILE A 69 6.47 7.96 4.62
CA ILE A 69 5.63 6.93 4.02
C ILE A 69 4.51 7.61 3.20
N ARG A 70 4.27 7.15 1.98
CA ARG A 70 3.19 7.67 1.13
C ARG A 70 2.32 6.60 0.53
N PHE A 71 2.71 5.34 0.70
CA PHE A 71 1.96 4.21 0.21
C PHE A 71 2.07 3.06 1.22
N LEU A 72 0.95 2.46 1.58
CA LEU A 72 0.92 1.29 2.44
C LEU A 72 -0.24 0.37 2.08
N TYR A 73 -0.02 -0.92 2.28
CA TYR A 73 -1.08 -1.93 2.19
C TYR A 73 -0.91 -3.00 3.25
N LYS A 74 -2.01 -3.68 3.57
CA LYS A 74 -2.01 -4.79 4.53
C LYS A 74 -2.23 -6.13 3.85
N THR A 75 -1.25 -7.01 3.95
CA THR A 75 -1.35 -8.43 3.57
C THR A 75 -1.84 -9.27 4.75
N VAL A 76 -2.07 -10.57 4.48
CA VAL A 76 -2.17 -11.54 5.56
C VAL A 76 -0.79 -11.62 6.24
N PRO A 77 -0.72 -11.55 7.58
CA PRO A 77 0.51 -11.82 8.32
C PRO A 77 1.15 -13.15 7.91
N GLU A 78 2.45 -13.13 7.59
CA GLU A 78 3.16 -14.37 7.26
C GLU A 78 3.71 -15.07 8.51
N HIS A 79 3.96 -14.32 9.59
CA HIS A 79 4.64 -14.78 10.80
C HIS A 79 3.97 -14.20 12.04
N LEU A 80 4.18 -14.81 13.22
CA LEU A 80 3.58 -14.36 14.49
C LEU A 80 3.88 -12.89 14.86
N ASN A 81 5.05 -12.39 14.43
CA ASN A 81 5.49 -11.02 14.71
C ASN A 81 5.12 -10.03 13.58
N ASP A 82 4.70 -10.52 12.42
CA ASP A 82 4.34 -9.69 11.26
C ASP A 82 2.90 -9.20 11.42
N THR A 83 2.69 -7.90 11.30
CA THR A 83 1.33 -7.30 11.30
C THR A 83 0.64 -7.42 9.94
N GLY A 84 1.39 -7.78 8.90
CA GLY A 84 0.97 -7.77 7.49
C GLY A 84 1.11 -6.40 6.84
N TRP A 85 1.51 -5.34 7.56
CA TRP A 85 1.71 -4.03 6.97
C TRP A 85 2.97 -4.00 6.11
N ARG A 86 2.84 -3.45 4.90
CA ARG A 86 3.93 -3.11 3.98
C ARG A 86 3.86 -1.61 3.72
N MET A 87 4.95 -0.89 3.97
CA MET A 87 5.00 0.59 3.94
C MET A 87 6.13 1.08 3.04
N TYR A 88 5.83 2.05 2.19
CA TYR A 88 6.70 2.56 1.12
C TYR A 88 6.66 4.09 1.03
N THR A 89 7.72 4.67 0.52
CA THR A 89 7.85 6.13 0.35
C THR A 89 7.14 6.65 -0.90
N GLY A 90 6.84 5.75 -1.85
CA GLY A 90 6.25 6.05 -3.16
C GLY A 90 7.28 6.38 -4.25
N TYR A 91 8.57 6.30 -3.93
CA TYR A 91 9.68 6.61 -4.84
C TYR A 91 10.55 5.39 -5.17
N GLU A 92 10.12 4.21 -4.75
CA GLU A 92 10.76 2.94 -5.10
C GLU A 92 10.61 2.66 -6.60
N ASP A 93 11.70 2.31 -7.26
CA ASP A 93 11.69 1.90 -8.67
C ASP A 93 11.46 0.38 -8.82
N ASP A 94 11.25 -0.07 -10.06
CA ASP A 94 10.98 -1.48 -10.36
C ASP A 94 12.13 -2.41 -9.91
N GLU A 95 13.39 -1.94 -9.94
CA GLU A 95 14.55 -2.74 -9.54
C GLU A 95 14.63 -2.88 -8.01
N TYR A 96 14.28 -1.82 -7.30
CA TYR A 96 14.15 -1.80 -5.85
C TYR A 96 13.03 -2.73 -5.39
N LEU A 97 11.87 -2.66 -6.03
CA LEU A 97 10.72 -3.53 -5.75
C LEU A 97 10.97 -4.99 -6.18
N ALA A 98 11.87 -5.26 -7.12
CA ALA A 98 12.24 -6.65 -7.44
C ALA A 98 12.99 -7.35 -6.29
N ASN A 99 13.58 -6.58 -5.37
CA ASN A 99 14.44 -7.07 -4.29
C ASN A 99 13.86 -6.79 -2.89
N GLU A 100 12.54 -6.96 -2.70
CA GLU A 100 11.83 -6.63 -1.45
C GLU A 100 12.49 -7.22 -0.20
N LEU A 101 12.95 -8.48 -0.24
CA LEU A 101 13.59 -9.14 0.91
C LEU A 101 14.85 -8.41 1.40
N ALA A 102 15.58 -7.78 0.50
CA ALA A 102 16.78 -7.02 0.82
C ALA A 102 16.47 -5.55 1.13
N ASN A 103 15.36 -5.02 0.61
CA ASN A 103 15.03 -3.59 0.61
C ASN A 103 13.97 -3.19 1.63
N LEU A 104 13.32 -4.15 2.27
CA LEU A 104 12.40 -3.94 3.39
C LEU A 104 13.08 -4.25 4.73
N LEU A 105 12.72 -3.48 5.75
CA LEU A 105 13.14 -3.69 7.13
C LEU A 105 11.94 -3.97 8.03
N PRO A 106 12.05 -4.93 8.97
CA PRO A 106 11.07 -5.08 10.02
C PRO A 106 11.21 -3.95 11.04
N VAL A 107 10.15 -3.14 11.19
CA VAL A 107 10.10 -2.01 12.12
C VAL A 107 8.84 -2.13 12.98
N PRO A 108 8.91 -1.87 14.30
CA PRO A 108 7.70 -1.83 15.13
C PRO A 108 6.69 -0.82 14.58
N VAL A 109 5.44 -1.24 14.41
CA VAL A 109 4.35 -0.36 13.93
C VAL A 109 4.22 0.88 14.81
N ASP A 110 4.32 0.71 16.12
CA ASP A 110 4.23 1.82 17.08
C ASP A 110 5.29 2.89 16.81
N LYS A 111 6.50 2.49 16.39
CA LYS A 111 7.56 3.45 16.01
C LYS A 111 7.24 4.21 14.74
N MET A 112 6.60 3.57 13.77
CA MET A 112 6.14 4.27 12.57
C MET A 112 5.03 5.28 12.91
N CYS A 113 4.11 4.94 13.81
CA CYS A 113 3.07 5.85 14.28
C CYS A 113 3.62 7.01 15.13
N GLU A 114 4.68 6.77 15.92
CA GLU A 114 5.39 7.84 16.64
C GLU A 114 6.09 8.82 15.67
N MET A 115 6.60 8.33 14.53
CA MET A 115 7.24 9.16 13.51
C MET A 115 6.25 9.91 12.64
N ASP A 116 5.08 9.31 12.37
CA ASP A 116 4.01 9.88 11.58
C ASP A 116 2.65 9.50 12.18
N GLU A 117 2.07 10.41 12.96
CA GLU A 117 0.81 10.19 13.67
C GLU A 117 -0.35 9.87 12.72
N SER A 118 -0.30 10.31 11.46
CA SER A 118 -1.35 10.05 10.47
C SER A 118 -1.51 8.56 10.13
N LEU A 119 -0.50 7.74 10.44
CA LEU A 119 -0.55 6.28 10.26
C LEU A 119 -1.38 5.58 11.34
N THR A 120 -1.57 6.21 12.51
CA THR A 120 -2.17 5.60 13.70
C THR A 120 -3.57 5.04 13.44
N GLU A 121 -4.38 5.75 12.65
CA GLU A 121 -5.72 5.29 12.29
C GLU A 121 -5.67 4.18 11.24
N LEU A 122 -4.77 4.31 10.26
CA LEU A 122 -4.65 3.38 9.13
C LEU A 122 -4.23 1.99 9.57
N VAL A 123 -3.33 1.88 10.54
CA VAL A 123 -2.79 0.58 10.97
C VAL A 123 -3.82 -0.36 11.61
N ASN A 124 -4.99 0.18 11.98
CA ASN A 124 -6.10 -0.58 12.58
C ASN A 124 -7.01 -1.27 11.56
N TYR A 125 -6.85 -0.98 10.26
CA TYR A 125 -7.65 -1.59 9.21
C TYR A 125 -7.27 -3.06 8.98
N ASN A 126 -8.20 -3.83 8.41
CA ASN A 126 -8.03 -5.25 8.11
C ASN A 126 -7.09 -5.50 6.90
N ALA A 127 -6.72 -6.76 6.68
CA ALA A 127 -5.98 -7.15 5.48
C ALA A 127 -6.80 -6.84 4.22
N GLY A 128 -6.13 -6.54 3.11
CA GLY A 128 -6.79 -6.12 1.87
C GLY A 128 -6.95 -4.62 1.70
N THR A 129 -6.51 -3.83 2.69
CA THR A 129 -6.59 -2.37 2.65
C THR A 129 -5.33 -1.76 2.05
N VAL A 130 -5.51 -0.70 1.25
CA VAL A 130 -4.44 0.01 0.53
C VAL A 130 -4.69 1.50 0.64
N TRP A 131 -3.65 2.26 0.96
CA TRP A 131 -3.71 3.70 1.19
C TRP A 131 -2.56 4.40 0.49
N GLU A 132 -2.85 5.56 -0.08
CA GLU A 132 -1.85 6.42 -0.70
C GLU A 132 -2.06 7.89 -0.28
N ARG A 133 -0.99 8.67 -0.28
CA ARG A 133 -1.06 10.13 -0.22
C ARG A 133 -0.07 10.75 -1.19
N THR A 134 -0.45 11.88 -1.79
CA THR A 134 0.44 12.59 -2.71
C THR A 134 1.43 13.48 -1.95
N PRO A 135 2.59 13.83 -2.52
CA PRO A 135 3.52 14.76 -1.88
C PRO A 135 2.91 16.12 -1.52
N ASP A 136 1.88 16.54 -2.25
CA ASP A 136 1.22 17.85 -2.09
C ASP A 136 0.04 17.83 -1.09
N VAL A 137 -0.38 16.65 -0.61
CA VAL A 137 -1.57 16.47 0.23
C VAL A 137 -1.26 15.51 1.37
N GLU A 138 -1.45 15.96 2.61
CA GLU A 138 -1.20 15.14 3.80
C GLU A 138 -2.29 14.08 4.05
N GLU A 139 -3.48 14.29 3.48
CA GLU A 139 -4.62 13.39 3.62
C GLU A 139 -4.42 12.06 2.86
N TRP A 140 -4.76 10.97 3.54
CA TRP A 140 -4.71 9.62 2.99
C TRP A 140 -5.94 9.29 2.16
N GLN A 141 -5.71 8.73 0.98
CA GLN A 141 -6.74 8.28 0.05
C GLN A 141 -6.75 6.75 0.01
N ARG A 142 -7.94 6.18 0.11
CA ARG A 142 -8.12 4.73 -0.07
C ARG A 142 -7.90 4.36 -1.53
N VAL A 143 -7.17 3.29 -1.79
CA VAL A 143 -6.95 2.73 -3.13
C VAL A 143 -7.70 1.41 -3.25
N TYR A 144 -8.49 1.24 -4.31
CA TYR A 144 -9.32 0.04 -4.53
C TYR A 144 -8.92 -0.76 -5.77
N ASP A 145 -8.13 -0.18 -6.67
CA ASP A 145 -7.67 -0.78 -7.93
C ASP A 145 -6.26 -1.36 -7.85
N PHE A 146 -5.61 -1.28 -6.69
CA PHE A 146 -4.32 -1.92 -6.44
C PHE A 146 -4.49 -3.41 -6.14
N LYS A 147 -3.79 -4.25 -6.92
CA LYS A 147 -3.73 -5.69 -6.68
C LYS A 147 -2.61 -6.00 -5.70
N ILE A 148 -2.96 -6.23 -4.44
CA ILE A 148 -2.00 -6.65 -3.41
C ILE A 148 -1.32 -7.94 -3.84
N PRO A 149 0.03 -8.00 -3.85
CA PRO A 149 0.75 -9.24 -4.13
C PRO A 149 0.37 -10.32 -3.12
N SER A 150 0.01 -11.51 -3.62
CA SER A 150 -0.19 -12.70 -2.79
C SER A 150 0.95 -13.68 -3.07
N ALA A 151 1.50 -14.28 -2.01
CA ALA A 151 2.41 -15.40 -2.16
C ALA A 151 1.73 -16.49 -3.01
N GLN A 152 2.35 -16.88 -4.13
CA GLN A 152 1.88 -18.03 -4.90
C GLN A 152 2.24 -19.28 -4.08
N VAL A 153 1.28 -19.79 -3.32
CA VAL A 153 1.42 -21.11 -2.70
C VAL A 153 0.97 -22.13 -3.74
N ASP A 154 1.92 -22.82 -4.36
CA ASP A 154 1.64 -23.99 -5.19
C ASP A 154 1.12 -25.11 -4.28
N VAL A 155 -0.20 -25.18 -4.12
CA VAL A 155 -0.86 -26.30 -3.43
C VAL A 155 -1.08 -27.43 -4.42
N GLU A 156 -0.31 -28.53 -4.28
CA GLU A 156 -0.70 -29.81 -4.86
C GLU A 156 -1.93 -30.34 -4.13
N ILE A 157 -3.13 -30.01 -4.63
CA ILE A 157 -4.37 -30.64 -4.16
C ILE A 157 -4.40 -32.06 -4.74
N THR A 158 -4.00 -33.05 -3.94
CA THR A 158 -4.21 -34.47 -4.26
C THR A 158 -5.51 -34.97 -3.60
N ASN A 159 -6.32 -35.71 -4.37
CA ASN A 159 -7.49 -36.42 -3.85
C ASN A 159 -7.13 -37.80 -3.24
N ASP A 160 -5.84 -38.13 -3.12
CA ASP A 160 -5.42 -39.40 -2.54
C ASP A 160 -5.44 -39.35 -1.00
N VAL A 161 -6.52 -39.89 -0.43
CA VAL A 161 -6.75 -40.05 1.02
C VAL A 161 -5.68 -40.90 1.71
N ASN A 162 -4.86 -41.67 0.99
CA ASN A 162 -3.83 -42.53 1.60
C ASN A 162 -2.50 -41.82 1.86
N ARG A 163 -2.25 -40.64 1.25
CA ARG A 163 -0.99 -39.89 1.42
C ARG A 163 -0.76 -39.42 2.87
N PHE A 164 -1.83 -39.29 3.67
CA PHE A 164 -1.76 -38.84 5.06
C PHE A 164 -1.53 -39.94 6.10
N ASN A 165 -1.60 -41.23 5.71
CA ASN A 165 -1.50 -42.36 6.63
C ASN A 165 -0.14 -43.06 6.64
N GLN A 166 0.82 -42.59 5.84
CA GLN A 166 2.17 -43.14 5.81
C GLN A 166 3.17 -42.16 6.41
N GLU A 167 3.28 -42.15 7.74
CA GLU A 167 4.53 -41.93 8.50
C GLU A 167 4.24 -41.85 10.00
N VAL A 168 4.20 -43.01 10.68
CA VAL A 168 4.99 -43.28 11.90
C VAL A 168 5.17 -44.82 11.98
N LEU A 169 6.35 -45.31 11.61
CA LEU A 169 6.86 -46.61 12.06
C LEU A 169 8.10 -46.37 12.92
#